data_AF-A0A527I3L5-F1
#
_entry.id   AF-A0A527I3L5-F1
#
_cell.length_a   1.000
_cell.length_b   1.000
_cell.length_c   1.000
_cell.angle_alpha   90.00
_cell.angle_beta   90.00
_cell.angle_gamma   90.00
#
_symmetry.space_group_name_H-M   'P 1'
#
loop_
_entity.id
_entity.type
_entity.pdbx_description
1 polymer ?
#
loop_
_entity_poly.entity_id
_entity_poly.type
_entity_poly.pdbx_seq_one_letter_code
_entity_poly.pdbx_strand_id
1 'polypeptide(L)' 'AMAAGAKSAGRPDAARLLADLTEAIASKKTVSDFRKGTQA' A
#
# COMPACT_ATOMS: atom_id res chain seq x y z
N ALA A 1 4.20 -3.63 -11.04
CA ALA A 1 3.25 -3.19 -12.08
C ALA A 1 2.25 -2.15 -11.57
N MET A 2 1.46 -2.42 -10.53
CA MET A 2 0.36 -1.53 -10.09
C MET A 2 0.80 -0.19 -9.46
N ALA A 3 1.75 -0.19 -8.52
CA ALA A 3 2.24 1.04 -7.90
C ALA A 3 2.91 2.00 -8.90
N ALA A 4 3.70 1.45 -9.83
CA ALA A 4 4.29 2.23 -10.92
C ALA A 4 3.23 2.85 -11.84
N GLY A 5 2.15 2.12 -12.13
CA GLY A 5 1.01 2.63 -12.90
C GLY A 5 0.29 3.78 -12.19
N ALA A 6 0.08 3.70 -10.88
CA ALA A 6 -0.51 4.78 -10.10
C ALA A 6 0.36 6.04 -10.08
N LYS A 7 1.69 5.89 -9.97
CA LYS A 7 2.63 7.02 -10.05
C LYS A 7 2.58 7.70 -11.42
N SER A 8 2.60 6.92 -12.50
CA SER A 8 2.50 7.45 -13.87
C SER A 8 1.14 8.09 -14.17
N ALA A 9 0.07 7.66 -13.50
CA ALA A 9 -1.25 8.28 -13.58
C ALA A 9 -1.39 9.56 -12.73
N GLY A 10 -0.31 10.08 -12.15
CA GLY A 10 -0.33 11.29 -11.32
C GLY A 10 -0.97 11.10 -9.94
N ARG A 11 -1.07 9.86 -9.45
CA ARG A 11 -1.64 9.52 -8.13
C ARG A 11 -0.55 8.94 -7.22
N PRO A 12 0.40 9.78 -6.75
CA PRO A 12 1.53 9.32 -5.93
C PRO A 12 1.09 8.68 -4.61
N ASP A 13 0.01 9.17 -4.00
CA ASP A 13 -0.51 8.60 -2.75
C ASP A 13 -1.09 7.20 -2.96
N ALA A 14 -1.76 6.98 -4.10
CA ALA A 14 -2.23 5.65 -4.47
C ALA A 14 -1.05 4.69 -4.75
N ALA A 15 0.05 5.19 -5.35
CA ALA A 15 1.26 4.41 -5.54
C ALA A 15 1.89 3.98 -4.20
N ARG A 16 1.92 4.87 -3.21
CA ARG A 16 2.38 4.59 -1.85
C ARG A 16 1.49 3.54 -1.18
N LEU A 17 0.17 3.75 -1.18
CA LEU A 17 -0.78 2.79 -0.59
C LEU A 17 -0.64 1.39 -1.20
N LEU A 18 -0.48 1.29 -2.52
CA LEU A 18 -0.30 0.02 -3.21
C LEU A 18 1.03 -0.66 -2.83
N ALA A 19 2.09 0.12 -2.60
CA ALA A 19 3.36 -0.41 -2.13
C ALA A 19 3.24 -0.95 -0.70
N ASP A 20 2.62 -0.18 0.20
CA ASP A 20 2.41 -0.57 1.61
C ASP A 20 1.55 -1.83 1.73
N LEU A 21 0.50 -1.94 0.92
CA LEU A 21 -0.34 -3.14 0.84
C LEU A 21 0.45 -4.36 0.34
N THR A 22 1.31 -4.17 -0.65
CA THR A 22 2.15 -5.26 -1.19
C THR A 22 3.11 -5.78 -0.13
N GLU A 23 3.74 -4.89 0.64
CA GLU A 23 4.62 -5.25 1.73
C GLU A 23 3.87 -5.96 2.87
N ALA A 24 2.68 -5.50 3.22
CA ALA A 24 1.84 -6.13 4.24
C ALA A 24 1.46 -7.57 3.86
N ILE A 25 1.11 -7.80 2.59
CA ILE A 25 0.81 -9.14 2.06
C ILE A 25 2.06 -10.03 2.10
N ALA A 26 3.20 -9.53 1.64
CA ALA A 26 4.47 -10.27 1.66
C ALA A 26 4.89 -10.64 3.10
N SER A 27 4.62 -9.74 4.05
CA SER A 27 4.88 -9.94 5.48
C SER A 27 3.82 -10.79 6.19
N LYS A 28 2.81 -11.30 5.48
CA LYS A 28 1.64 -12.00 6.04
C LYS A 28 0.94 -11.23 7.17
N LYS A 29 0.97 -9.89 7.14
CA LYS A 29 0.23 -9.06 8.10
C LYS A 29 -1.27 -9.21 7.87
N THR A 30 -2.02 -9.32 8.96
CA THR A 30 -3.48 -9.36 8.87
C THR A 30 -4.03 -7.98 8.53
N VAL A 31 -5.25 -7.94 7.97
CA VAL A 31 -5.95 -6.67 7.70
C VAL A 31 -6.10 -5.83 8.97
N SER A 32 -6.33 -6.48 10.12
CA SER A 32 -6.42 -5.82 11.42
C SER A 32 -5.13 -5.11 11.81
N ASP A 33 -3.98 -5.74 11.57
CA ASP A 33 -2.66 -5.16 11.90
C ASP A 33 -2.29 -4.03 10.94
N PHE A 34 -2.61 -4.19 9.66
CA PHE A 34 -2.41 -3.13 8.67
C PHE A 34 -3.20 -1.87 9.02
N ARG A 35 -4.49 -2.02 9.37
CA ARG A 35 -5.37 -0.88 9.72
C ARG A 35 -4.94 -0.16 10.99
N LYS A 36 -4.37 -0.86 11.99
CA LYS A 36 -3.84 -0.24 13.21
C LYS A 36 -2.63 0.65 12.94
N GLY A 37 -1.80 0.31 11.94
CA GLY A 37 -0.63 1.12 11.57
C GLY A 37 -0.93 2.31 10.66
N THR A 38 -2.04 2.26 9.90
CA THR A 38 -2.47 3.35 8.99
C THR A 38 -3.27 4.44 9.69
N GLN A 39 -3.77 4.20 10.90
CA GLN A 39 -4.52 5.18 11.69
C GLN A 39 -3.56 5.88 12.69
N ALA A 40 -2.90 6.94 12.24
CA ALA A 40 -2.21 7.91 13.09
C ALA A 40 -2.70 9.32 12.72
#